data_AF-K0X1X6-F1
#
_entry.id   AF-K0X1X6-F1
#
_cell.length_a   1.000
_cell.length_b   1.000
_cell.length_c   1.000
_cell.angle_alpha   90.00
_cell.angle_beta   90.00
_cell.angle_gamma   90.00
#
_symmetry.space_group_name_H-M   'P 1'
#
loop_
_entity.id
_entity.type
_entity.pdbx_description
1 polymer ?
#
loop_
_entity_poly.entity_id
_entity_poly.type
_entity_poly.pdbx_seq_one_letter_code
_entity_poly.pdbx_strand_id
1 'polypeptide(L)'
;MKRKKNFISIGCVLWSVAVLAIVMLLVYFFQFGGNLSNDHRRWGEFGSYFASVTGLLAFLGVIYTSYKTDNRVGESEERNQMRDDRDMFFRMLDLYRQNRDTFKLNYISFLSDYEHFIGLKGFKKCVQLMEKNVCTDIILDVFLHKLKVCDFEKFDVLVKSIFSQVNTYRDFKVDNNGDPEENREIVRRCLDTYKNAITFSIEGNLTIEQYQQVLLYTTKEEQYKAVRRAMDLVYESNKSGLGAYLRTIYYLLNLIRSFDERETLVKIFRAQLSREELVLLFFNAVSSKSNRDVIHLMVDNDMFNNLNLEDLYFVSGSTKDEKIKNIFSLFDEEQI
;
A
#
# COMPACT_ATOMS: atom_id res chain seq x y z
N MET A 1 23.99 0.21 36.80
CA MET A 1 25.21 -0.46 36.28
C MET A 1 26.18 0.45 35.51
N LYS A 2 25.71 1.32 34.58
CA LYS A 2 26.58 2.25 33.80
C LYS A 2 27.43 3.23 34.65
N ARG A 3 26.91 3.79 35.75
CA ARG A 3 27.67 4.72 36.64
C ARG A 3 28.87 4.07 37.34
N LYS A 4 28.79 2.80 37.75
CA LYS A 4 29.92 2.06 38.37
C LYS A 4 31.06 1.80 37.37
N LYS A 5 30.74 1.52 36.09
CA LYS A 5 31.72 1.27 35.02
C LYS A 5 32.56 2.52 34.70
N ASN A 6 31.95 3.70 34.75
CA ASN A 6 32.65 4.97 34.49
C ASN A 6 33.61 5.35 35.63
N PHE A 7 33.22 5.12 36.88
CA PHE A 7 34.05 5.42 38.05
C PHE A 7 35.34 4.57 38.10
N ILE A 8 35.21 3.28 37.75
CA ILE A 8 36.37 2.37 37.64
C ILE A 8 37.32 2.82 36.52
N SER A 9 36.80 3.30 35.39
CA SER A 9 37.65 3.76 34.27
C SER A 9 38.46 5.02 34.60
N ILE A 10 37.90 5.96 35.37
CA ILE A 10 38.60 7.19 35.78
C ILE A 10 39.70 6.87 36.78
N GLY A 11 39.44 5.95 37.72
CA GLY A 11 40.44 5.47 38.67
C GLY A 11 41.65 4.82 37.98
N CYS A 12 41.43 4.02 36.93
CA CYS A 12 42.51 3.40 36.16
C CYS A 12 43.37 4.43 35.41
N VAL A 13 42.75 5.49 34.85
CA VAL A 13 43.48 6.56 34.14
C VAL A 13 44.31 7.40 35.11
N LEU A 14 43.78 7.72 36.30
CA LEU A 14 44.55 8.43 37.32
C LEU A 14 45.73 7.60 37.82
N TRP A 15 45.54 6.29 37.96
CA TRP A 15 46.61 5.38 38.37
C TRP A 15 47.70 5.23 37.31
N SER A 16 47.33 5.14 36.02
CA SER A 16 48.32 5.08 34.94
C SER A 16 49.15 6.36 34.81
N VAL A 17 48.53 7.53 35.02
CA VAL A 17 49.26 8.82 35.08
C VAL A 17 50.22 8.87 36.27
N ALA A 18 49.79 8.38 37.44
CA ALA A 18 50.65 8.33 38.63
C ALA A 18 51.85 7.38 38.44
N VAL A 19 51.64 6.21 37.84
CA VAL A 19 52.72 5.27 37.50
C VAL A 19 53.69 5.90 36.50
N LEU A 20 53.19 6.60 35.49
CA LEU A 20 54.02 7.26 34.50
C LEU A 20 54.90 8.35 35.14
N ALA A 21 54.35 9.14 36.07
CA ALA A 21 55.12 10.12 36.84
C ALA A 21 56.22 9.48 37.72
N ILE A 22 55.94 8.33 38.32
CA ILE A 22 56.93 7.57 39.10
C ILE A 22 58.06 7.05 38.20
N VAL A 23 57.72 6.52 37.02
CA VAL A 23 58.70 6.08 36.02
C VAL A 23 59.58 7.24 35.55
N MET A 24 58.99 8.42 35.32
CA MET A 24 59.74 9.64 34.97
C MET A 24 60.78 9.99 36.03
N LEU A 25 60.41 9.93 37.32
CA LEU A 25 61.32 10.19 38.43
C LEU A 25 62.43 9.15 38.53
N LEU A 26 62.13 7.86 38.32
CA LEU A 26 63.15 6.82 38.32
C LEU A 26 64.18 7.02 37.19
N VAL A 27 63.73 7.32 35.98
CA VAL A 27 64.62 7.60 34.83
C VAL A 27 65.52 8.81 35.10
N TYR A 28 65.01 9.84 35.79
CA TYR A 28 65.83 10.98 36.24
C TYR A 28 66.99 10.53 37.14
N PHE A 29 66.70 9.75 38.19
CA PHE A 29 67.72 9.31 39.15
C PHE A 29 68.77 8.38 38.52
N PHE A 30 68.38 7.57 37.54
CA PHE A 30 69.31 6.74 36.76
C PHE A 30 70.22 7.56 35.84
N GLN A 31 69.68 8.59 35.18
CA GLN A 31 70.43 9.35 34.17
C GLN A 31 71.32 10.45 34.77
N PHE A 32 70.88 11.12 35.83
CA PHE A 32 71.55 12.31 36.38
C PHE A 32 72.30 12.07 37.71
N GLY A 33 72.28 10.83 38.22
CA GLY A 33 73.08 10.39 39.36
C GLY A 33 72.55 10.90 40.71
N GLY A 34 71.63 10.15 41.31
CA GLY A 34 71.35 10.07 42.76
C GLY A 34 70.78 11.30 43.50
N ASN A 35 71.26 12.50 43.21
CA ASN A 35 70.85 13.74 43.89
C ASN A 35 70.05 14.64 42.93
N LEU A 36 69.05 15.33 43.49
CA LEU A 36 68.32 16.37 42.77
C LEU A 36 69.29 17.48 42.37
N SER A 37 69.37 17.75 41.07
CA SER A 37 70.22 18.80 40.53
C SER A 37 69.76 20.17 40.99
N ASN A 38 70.70 20.97 41.53
CA ASN A 38 70.50 22.40 41.78
C ASN A 38 70.68 23.25 40.51
N ASP A 39 71.22 22.66 39.43
CA ASP A 39 71.36 23.31 38.14
C ASP A 39 70.03 23.24 37.35
N HIS A 40 69.48 24.41 37.05
CA HIS A 40 68.25 24.60 36.28
C HIS A 40 68.35 24.03 34.86
N ARG A 41 69.55 23.98 34.28
CA ARG A 41 69.77 23.49 32.91
C ARG A 41 69.44 22.00 32.77
N ARG A 42 69.82 21.18 33.76
CA ARG A 42 69.52 19.73 33.79
C ARG A 42 68.01 19.45 33.90
N TRP A 43 67.28 20.30 34.60
CA TRP A 43 65.81 20.24 34.64
C TRP A 43 65.18 20.57 33.29
N GLY A 44 65.72 21.54 32.56
CA GLY A 44 65.31 21.85 31.19
C GLY A 44 65.56 20.70 30.21
N GLU A 45 66.72 20.04 30.31
CA GLU A 45 67.09 18.89 29.48
C GLU A 45 66.19 17.67 29.74
N PHE A 46 65.92 17.37 31.01
CA PHE A 46 64.97 16.32 31.42
C PHE A 46 63.55 16.61 30.93
N GLY A 47 63.06 17.84 31.14
CA GLY A 47 61.74 18.26 30.67
C GLY A 47 61.60 18.15 29.15
N SER A 48 62.67 18.45 28.40
CA SER A 48 62.69 18.34 26.93
C SER A 48 62.56 16.89 26.45
N TYR A 49 63.24 15.94 27.11
CA TYR A 49 63.10 14.52 26.80
C TYR A 49 61.66 14.05 26.99
N PHE A 50 61.05 14.40 28.12
CA PHE A 50 59.70 13.96 28.44
C PHE A 50 58.59 14.71 27.69
N ALA A 51 58.82 15.96 27.29
CA ALA A 51 57.89 16.72 26.46
C ALA A 51 57.58 16.00 25.13
N SER A 52 58.56 15.29 24.55
CA SER A 52 58.35 14.50 23.34
C SER A 52 57.43 13.28 23.57
N VAL A 53 57.61 12.58 24.71
CA VAL A 53 56.82 11.40 25.09
C VAL A 53 55.39 11.80 25.45
N THR A 54 55.21 12.88 26.22
CA THR A 54 53.89 13.39 26.59
C THR A 54 53.17 13.97 25.36
N GLY A 55 53.88 14.61 24.43
CA GLY A 55 53.35 15.05 23.15
C GLY A 55 52.82 13.90 22.28
N LEU A 56 53.56 12.79 22.19
CA LEU A 56 53.11 11.59 21.47
C LEU A 56 51.87 10.95 22.11
N LEU A 57 51.83 10.86 23.44
CA LEU A 57 50.67 10.34 24.17
C LEU A 57 49.42 11.21 23.98
N ALA A 58 49.58 12.54 23.99
CA ALA A 58 48.49 13.46 23.69
C ALA A 58 47.96 13.26 22.25
N PHE A 59 48.86 13.09 21.28
CA PHE A 59 48.50 12.82 19.88
C PHE A 59 47.75 11.49 19.71
N LEU A 60 48.19 10.40 20.36
CA LEU A 60 47.47 9.13 20.38
C LEU A 60 46.08 9.26 21.01
N GLY A 61 45.95 10.07 22.07
CA GLY A 61 44.67 10.43 22.66
C GLY A 61 43.74 11.10 21.64
N VAL A 62 44.26 12.08 20.88
CA VAL A 62 43.51 12.76 19.83
C VAL A 62 43.04 11.77 18.74
N ILE A 63 43.92 10.89 18.24
CA ILE A 63 43.56 9.87 17.25
C ILE A 63 42.45 8.96 17.79
N TYR A 64 42.57 8.47 19.02
CA TYR A 64 41.54 7.62 19.63
C TYR A 64 40.21 8.37 19.80
N THR A 65 40.25 9.64 20.19
CA THR A 65 39.03 10.46 20.27
C THR A 65 38.43 10.74 18.90
N SER A 66 39.23 10.97 17.86
CA SER A 66 38.78 11.18 16.48
C SER A 66 38.07 9.93 15.98
N TYR A 67 38.73 8.77 16.04
CA TYR A 67 38.15 7.48 15.66
C TYR A 67 36.84 7.18 16.40
N LYS A 68 36.80 7.46 17.71
CA LYS A 68 35.58 7.29 18.51
C LYS A 68 34.49 8.30 18.15
N THR A 69 34.85 9.50 17.74
CA THR A 69 33.92 10.53 17.32
C THR A 69 33.32 10.18 15.97
N ASP A 70 34.14 9.76 15.01
CA ASP A 70 33.69 9.35 13.67
C ASP A 70 32.67 8.21 13.75
N ASN A 71 32.94 7.18 14.55
CA ASN A 71 31.98 6.09 14.75
C ASN A 71 30.67 6.55 15.39
N ARG A 72 30.72 7.50 16.34
CA ARG A 72 29.51 8.07 16.96
C ARG A 72 28.71 8.93 16.00
N VAL A 73 29.39 9.67 15.14
CA VAL A 73 28.78 10.50 14.10
C VAL A 73 28.05 9.57 13.12
N GLY A 74 28.69 8.52 12.61
CA GLY A 74 28.04 7.53 11.74
C GLY A 74 26.80 6.89 12.36
N GLU A 75 26.89 6.36 13.59
CA GLU A 75 25.70 5.84 14.27
C GLU A 75 24.60 6.90 14.52
N SER A 76 24.98 8.17 14.70
CA SER A 76 24.03 9.25 14.87
C SER A 76 23.35 9.64 13.56
N GLU A 77 24.06 9.59 12.45
CA GLU A 77 23.54 9.84 11.10
C GLU A 77 22.54 8.76 10.72
N GLU A 78 22.87 7.47 10.91
CA GLU A 78 21.95 6.36 10.69
C GLU A 78 20.67 6.49 11.55
N ARG A 79 20.83 6.82 12.85
CA ARG A 79 19.67 7.04 13.75
C ARG A 79 18.82 8.23 13.33
N ASN A 80 19.44 9.30 12.85
CA ASN A 80 18.74 10.48 12.36
C ASN A 80 18.00 10.16 11.06
N GLN A 81 18.65 9.51 10.10
CA GLN A 81 18.03 9.06 8.86
C GLN A 81 16.82 8.16 9.14
N MET A 82 16.97 7.15 10.00
CA MET A 82 15.88 6.27 10.40
C MET A 82 14.72 7.02 11.08
N ARG A 83 15.01 8.10 11.83
CA ARG A 83 13.98 8.95 12.43
C ARG A 83 13.28 9.78 11.35
N ASP A 84 14.05 10.38 10.45
CA ASP A 84 13.53 11.24 9.38
C ASP A 84 12.70 10.43 8.37
N ASP A 85 13.10 9.20 8.06
CA ASP A 85 12.34 8.23 7.25
C ASP A 85 10.98 7.90 7.89
N ARG A 86 10.97 7.63 9.21
CA ARG A 86 9.72 7.40 9.96
C ARG A 86 8.83 8.63 9.97
N ASP A 87 9.40 9.82 10.18
CA ASP A 87 8.65 11.06 10.14
C ASP A 87 8.05 11.32 8.75
N MET A 88 8.80 11.03 7.68
CA MET A 88 8.33 11.12 6.30
C MET A 88 7.21 10.12 6.02
N PHE A 89 7.34 8.87 6.49
CA PHE A 89 6.29 7.86 6.42
C PHE A 89 5.00 8.35 7.10
N PHE A 90 5.07 8.81 8.35
CA PHE A 90 3.88 9.25 9.07
C PHE A 90 3.22 10.48 8.44
N ARG A 91 4.00 11.42 7.88
CA ARG A 91 3.46 12.54 7.08
C ARG A 91 2.70 12.06 5.85
N MET A 92 3.25 11.09 5.11
CA MET A 92 2.57 10.50 3.95
C MET A 92 1.34 9.69 4.35
N LEU A 93 1.38 9.01 5.50
CA LEU A 93 0.24 8.30 6.06
C LEU A 93 -0.90 9.26 6.45
N ASP A 94 -0.56 10.43 6.98
CA ASP A 94 -1.54 11.47 7.30
C ASP A 94 -2.13 12.09 6.02
N LEU A 95 -1.32 12.31 4.97
CA LEU A 95 -1.84 12.71 3.65
C LEU A 95 -2.79 11.66 3.06
N TYR A 96 -2.47 10.37 3.21
CA TYR A 96 -3.36 9.28 2.84
C TYR A 96 -4.70 9.37 3.60
N ARG A 97 -4.67 9.52 4.93
CA ARG A 97 -5.88 9.65 5.76
C ARG A 97 -6.69 10.88 5.38
N GLN A 98 -6.03 12.01 5.11
CA GLN A 98 -6.69 13.22 4.66
C GLN A 98 -7.40 13.02 3.32
N ASN A 99 -6.74 12.39 2.35
CA ASN A 99 -7.35 12.10 1.04
C ASN A 99 -8.52 11.12 1.17
N ARG A 100 -8.42 10.14 2.07
CA ARG A 100 -9.53 9.25 2.39
C ARG A 100 -10.70 10.02 2.98
N ASP A 101 -10.48 10.80 4.03
CA ASP A 101 -11.55 11.44 4.80
C ASP A 101 -12.22 12.58 4.01
N THR A 102 -11.48 13.23 3.10
CA THR A 102 -11.99 14.29 2.21
C THR A 102 -12.55 13.77 0.89
N PHE A 103 -12.45 12.46 0.61
CA PHE A 103 -12.98 11.86 -0.61
C PHE A 103 -14.48 12.15 -0.72
N LYS A 104 -14.89 12.65 -1.89
CA LYS A 104 -16.29 12.93 -2.22
C LYS A 104 -16.66 12.16 -3.47
N LEU A 105 -17.62 11.26 -3.33
CA LEU A 105 -18.25 10.59 -4.46
C LEU A 105 -19.39 11.47 -4.98
N ASN A 106 -19.34 11.79 -6.26
CA ASN A 106 -20.45 12.42 -6.95
C ASN A 106 -21.29 11.32 -7.60
N TYR A 107 -22.46 11.07 -7.03
CA TYR A 107 -23.41 10.09 -7.56
C TYR A 107 -24.69 10.78 -8.00
N ILE A 108 -25.06 10.57 -9.27
CA ILE A 108 -26.34 11.01 -9.81
C ILE A 108 -27.32 9.86 -9.61
N SER A 109 -28.29 10.05 -8.72
CA SER A 109 -29.39 9.10 -8.58
C SER A 109 -30.34 9.22 -9.78
N PHE A 110 -31.01 8.11 -10.14
CA PHE A 110 -32.02 8.10 -11.21
C PHE A 110 -33.16 9.12 -10.97
N LEU A 111 -33.38 9.50 -9.71
CA LEU A 111 -34.40 10.45 -9.28
C LEU A 111 -33.92 11.91 -9.24
N SER A 112 -32.76 12.23 -9.85
CA SER A 112 -32.24 13.59 -10.09
C SER A 112 -31.74 14.36 -8.86
N ASP A 113 -31.70 13.77 -7.67
CA ASP A 113 -31.00 14.36 -6.52
C ASP A 113 -29.53 13.90 -6.49
N TYR A 114 -28.62 14.87 -6.35
CA TYR A 114 -27.20 14.63 -6.09
C TYR A 114 -27.04 14.15 -4.65
N GLU A 115 -26.65 12.89 -4.48
CA GLU A 115 -26.21 12.40 -3.18
C GLU A 115 -24.70 12.53 -3.07
N HIS A 116 -24.24 13.24 -2.04
CA HIS A 116 -22.83 13.37 -1.72
C HIS A 116 -22.46 12.38 -0.62
N PHE A 117 -21.62 11.41 -0.98
CA PHE A 117 -21.02 10.49 -0.01
C PHE A 117 -19.58 10.94 0.29
N ILE A 118 -19.27 11.09 1.57
CA ILE A 118 -17.96 11.59 2.04
C ILE A 118 -17.22 10.48 2.79
N GLY A 119 -15.90 10.43 2.60
CA GLY A 119 -15.02 9.52 3.32
C GLY A 119 -15.31 8.05 3.03
N LEU A 120 -15.24 7.21 4.06
CA LEU A 120 -15.53 5.77 3.98
C LEU A 120 -16.90 5.43 3.38
N LYS A 121 -17.91 6.29 3.57
CA LYS A 121 -19.22 6.09 2.93
C LYS A 121 -19.13 6.22 1.41
N GLY A 122 -18.30 7.14 0.92
CA GLY A 122 -18.02 7.31 -0.51
C GLY A 122 -17.33 6.08 -1.08
N PHE A 123 -16.32 5.54 -0.39
CA PHE A 123 -15.64 4.31 -0.80
C PHE A 123 -16.59 3.12 -0.85
N LYS A 124 -17.42 2.94 0.19
CA LYS A 124 -18.44 1.89 0.20
C LYS A 124 -19.37 1.98 -1.00
N LYS A 125 -19.85 3.18 -1.32
CA LYS A 125 -20.73 3.38 -2.48
C LYS A 125 -20.00 3.16 -3.80
N CYS A 126 -18.71 3.53 -3.92
CA CYS A 126 -17.90 3.21 -5.10
C CYS A 126 -17.81 1.70 -5.33
N VAL A 127 -17.49 0.94 -4.27
CA VAL A 127 -17.41 -0.53 -4.34
C VAL A 127 -18.75 -1.13 -4.76
N GLN A 128 -19.86 -0.70 -4.16
CA GLN A 128 -21.20 -1.16 -4.55
C GLN A 128 -21.54 -0.86 -6.01
N LEU A 129 -21.13 0.31 -6.52
CA LEU A 129 -21.34 0.67 -7.93
C LEU A 129 -20.49 -0.20 -8.86
N MET A 130 -19.22 -0.45 -8.51
CA MET A 130 -18.36 -1.33 -9.29
C MET A 130 -18.93 -2.75 -9.32
N GLU A 131 -19.26 -3.32 -8.17
CA GLU A 131 -19.88 -4.64 -8.06
C GLU A 131 -21.16 -4.76 -8.91
N LYS A 132 -22.05 -3.77 -8.82
CA LYS A 132 -23.29 -3.73 -9.60
C LYS A 132 -23.01 -3.67 -11.10
N ASN A 133 -22.02 -2.88 -11.51
CA ASN A 133 -21.63 -2.77 -12.91
C ASN A 133 -21.05 -4.09 -13.43
N VAL A 134 -20.19 -4.77 -12.65
CA VAL A 134 -19.67 -6.10 -13.02
C VAL A 134 -20.81 -7.10 -13.21
N CYS A 135 -21.73 -7.17 -12.25
CA CYS A 135 -22.85 -8.10 -12.31
C CYS A 135 -23.73 -7.83 -13.52
N THR A 136 -24.07 -6.56 -13.74
CA THR A 136 -24.91 -6.14 -14.87
C THR A 136 -24.27 -6.51 -16.20
N ASP A 137 -22.98 -6.22 -16.36
CA ASP A 137 -22.24 -6.48 -17.59
C ASP A 137 -22.18 -7.98 -17.93
N ILE A 138 -21.84 -8.81 -16.94
CA ILE A 138 -21.80 -10.28 -17.09
C ILE A 138 -23.19 -10.86 -17.39
N ILE A 139 -24.20 -10.42 -16.65
CA ILE A 139 -25.57 -10.89 -16.84
C ILE A 139 -26.07 -10.59 -18.26
N LEU A 140 -25.81 -9.37 -18.73
CA LEU A 140 -26.22 -8.95 -20.07
C LEU A 140 -25.48 -9.72 -21.16
N ASP A 141 -24.17 -9.92 -21.02
CA ASP A 141 -23.38 -10.70 -21.98
C ASP A 141 -23.91 -12.14 -22.08
N VAL A 142 -24.16 -12.79 -20.94
CA VAL A 142 -24.72 -14.14 -20.89
C VAL A 142 -26.11 -14.19 -21.51
N PHE A 143 -26.99 -13.23 -21.17
CA PHE A 143 -28.35 -13.18 -21.69
C PHE A 143 -28.39 -12.97 -23.21
N LEU A 144 -27.58 -12.04 -23.73
CA LEU A 144 -27.59 -11.67 -25.14
C LEU A 144 -26.88 -12.71 -26.01
N HIS A 145 -25.80 -13.33 -25.51
CA HIS A 145 -24.90 -14.10 -26.37
C HIS A 145 -24.77 -15.58 -26.03
N LYS A 146 -25.11 -16.01 -24.81
CA LYS A 146 -24.81 -17.38 -24.33
C LYS A 146 -26.05 -18.22 -24.02
N LEU A 147 -27.09 -17.62 -23.46
CA LEU A 147 -28.31 -18.36 -23.14
C LEU A 147 -29.00 -18.82 -24.42
N LYS A 148 -29.44 -20.08 -24.44
CA LYS A 148 -30.40 -20.57 -25.44
C LYS A 148 -31.82 -20.36 -24.94
N VAL A 149 -32.80 -20.41 -25.83
CA VAL A 149 -34.23 -20.30 -25.49
C VAL A 149 -34.61 -21.27 -24.35
N CYS A 150 -34.12 -22.50 -24.38
CA CYS A 150 -34.36 -23.51 -23.34
C CYS A 150 -33.75 -23.19 -21.97
N ASP A 151 -32.79 -22.25 -21.89
CA ASP A 151 -32.19 -21.84 -20.61
C ASP A 151 -32.94 -20.66 -19.98
N PHE A 152 -33.87 -20.01 -20.69
CA PHE A 152 -34.63 -18.88 -20.16
C PHE A 152 -35.51 -19.30 -18.98
N GLU A 153 -36.08 -20.51 -19.03
CA GLU A 153 -36.86 -21.07 -17.91
C GLU A 153 -36.00 -21.28 -16.65
N LYS A 154 -34.72 -21.67 -16.81
CA LYS A 154 -33.79 -21.82 -15.68
C LYS A 154 -33.45 -20.47 -15.03
N PHE A 155 -33.49 -19.40 -15.81
CA PHE A 155 -33.16 -18.04 -15.39
C PHE A 155 -34.38 -17.11 -15.37
N ASP A 156 -35.58 -17.64 -15.18
CA ASP A 156 -36.85 -16.90 -15.29
C ASP A 156 -36.87 -15.61 -14.45
N VAL A 157 -36.39 -15.66 -13.20
CA VAL A 157 -36.28 -14.48 -12.32
C VAL A 157 -35.36 -13.41 -12.92
N LEU A 158 -34.23 -13.83 -13.49
CA LEU A 158 -33.27 -12.92 -14.11
C LEU A 158 -33.85 -12.29 -15.37
N VAL A 159 -34.45 -13.09 -16.25
CA VAL A 159 -35.07 -12.63 -17.49
C VAL A 159 -36.18 -11.63 -17.18
N LYS A 160 -37.05 -11.92 -16.20
CA LYS A 160 -38.08 -11.00 -15.71
C LYS A 160 -37.49 -9.71 -15.16
N SER A 161 -36.37 -9.77 -14.45
CA SER A 161 -35.70 -8.58 -13.92
C SER A 161 -35.17 -7.68 -15.04
N ILE A 162 -34.53 -8.27 -16.07
CA ILE A 162 -34.06 -7.54 -17.25
C ILE A 162 -35.24 -6.90 -17.99
N PHE A 163 -36.30 -7.67 -18.25
CA PHE A 163 -37.47 -7.19 -18.98
C PHE A 163 -38.21 -6.10 -18.22
N SER A 164 -38.35 -6.22 -16.90
CA SER A 164 -38.92 -5.19 -16.04
C SER A 164 -38.18 -3.85 -16.22
N GLN A 165 -36.84 -3.88 -16.21
CA GLN A 165 -36.05 -2.67 -16.41
C GLN A 165 -36.16 -2.10 -17.81
N VAL A 166 -36.06 -2.94 -18.83
CA VAL A 166 -36.22 -2.49 -20.22
C VAL A 166 -37.60 -1.85 -20.42
N ASN A 167 -38.64 -2.41 -19.83
CA ASN A 167 -40.01 -1.88 -19.87
C ASN A 167 -40.19 -0.54 -19.13
N THR A 168 -39.24 -0.14 -18.25
CA THR A 168 -39.27 1.22 -17.67
C THR A 168 -38.91 2.30 -18.69
N TYR A 169 -38.19 1.93 -19.75
CA TYR A 169 -37.92 2.82 -20.88
C TYR A 169 -39.11 2.77 -21.83
N ARG A 170 -39.86 3.88 -21.91
CA ARG A 170 -41.14 3.95 -22.63
C ARG A 170 -41.10 3.47 -24.10
N ASP A 171 -39.92 3.53 -24.72
CA ASP A 171 -39.69 3.17 -26.12
C ASP A 171 -39.42 1.68 -26.34
N PHE A 172 -39.17 0.90 -25.28
CA PHE A 172 -38.88 -0.53 -25.34
C PHE A 172 -39.94 -1.31 -24.57
N LYS A 173 -40.68 -2.18 -25.26
CA LYS A 173 -41.67 -3.08 -24.64
C LYS A 173 -41.31 -4.52 -24.94
N VAL A 174 -41.13 -5.30 -23.89
CA VAL A 174 -40.78 -6.71 -23.92
C VAL A 174 -41.98 -7.51 -23.38
N ASP A 175 -42.37 -8.57 -24.09
CA ASP A 175 -43.49 -9.44 -23.69
C ASP A 175 -42.97 -10.69 -22.98
N ASN A 176 -43.32 -10.88 -21.71
CA ASN A 176 -42.91 -12.07 -20.95
C ASN A 176 -43.36 -13.39 -21.59
N ASN A 177 -44.41 -13.38 -22.42
CA ASN A 177 -44.91 -14.54 -23.14
C ASN A 177 -44.59 -14.50 -24.64
N GLY A 178 -43.86 -13.47 -25.10
CA GLY A 178 -43.48 -13.27 -26.49
C GLY A 178 -42.30 -14.15 -26.92
N ASP A 179 -41.93 -14.06 -28.20
CA ASP A 179 -40.80 -14.79 -28.73
C ASP A 179 -39.48 -14.38 -28.02
N PRO A 180 -38.75 -15.33 -27.42
CA PRO A 180 -37.53 -15.03 -26.67
C PRO A 180 -36.42 -14.35 -27.49
N GLU A 181 -36.33 -14.64 -28.79
CA GLU A 181 -35.35 -13.99 -29.68
C GLU A 181 -35.75 -12.56 -30.01
N GLU A 182 -37.03 -12.31 -30.33
CA GLU A 182 -37.55 -10.96 -30.51
C GLU A 182 -37.32 -10.10 -29.25
N ASN A 183 -37.63 -10.65 -28.07
CA ASN A 183 -37.40 -9.98 -26.80
C ASN A 183 -35.91 -9.67 -26.58
N ARG A 184 -35.02 -10.64 -26.85
CA ARG A 184 -33.57 -10.44 -26.76
C ARG A 184 -33.10 -9.28 -27.65
N GLU A 185 -33.62 -9.19 -28.88
CA GLU A 185 -33.29 -8.11 -29.80
C GLU A 185 -33.81 -6.75 -29.32
N ILE A 186 -34.96 -6.69 -28.65
CA ILE A 186 -35.46 -5.47 -27.99
C ILE A 186 -34.53 -5.03 -26.87
N VAL A 187 -34.11 -5.95 -26.00
CA VAL A 187 -33.11 -5.67 -24.95
C VAL A 187 -31.81 -5.16 -25.57
N ARG A 188 -31.32 -5.81 -26.63
CA ARG A 188 -30.09 -5.41 -27.35
C ARG A 188 -30.20 -3.98 -27.88
N ARG A 189 -31.32 -3.64 -28.54
CA ARG A 189 -31.58 -2.28 -29.06
C ARG A 189 -31.72 -1.23 -27.96
N CYS A 190 -32.34 -1.60 -26.83
CA CYS A 190 -32.40 -0.75 -25.64
C CYS A 190 -30.99 -0.42 -25.16
N LEU A 191 -30.14 -1.43 -25.02
CA LEU A 191 -28.77 -1.26 -24.58
C LEU A 191 -27.91 -0.48 -25.58
N ASP A 192 -28.06 -0.69 -26.88
CA ASP A 192 -27.32 0.10 -27.88
C ASP A 192 -27.73 1.58 -27.85
N THR A 193 -29.02 1.86 -27.57
CA THR A 193 -29.55 3.21 -27.44
C THR A 193 -29.04 3.90 -26.16
N TYR A 194 -28.94 3.14 -25.08
CA TYR A 194 -28.51 3.62 -23.77
C TYR A 194 -27.09 3.15 -23.40
N LYS A 195 -26.26 2.81 -24.39
CA LYS A 195 -24.92 2.21 -24.21
C LYS A 195 -23.96 3.11 -23.44
N ASN A 196 -24.28 4.40 -23.37
CA ASN A 196 -23.56 5.44 -22.64
C ASN A 196 -24.18 5.77 -21.28
N ALA A 197 -25.30 5.15 -20.93
CA ALA A 197 -26.07 5.46 -19.76
C ALA A 197 -25.69 4.47 -18.65
N ILE A 198 -24.91 4.96 -17.69
CA ILE A 198 -24.59 4.40 -16.37
C ILE A 198 -25.86 3.93 -15.59
N THR A 199 -27.05 4.19 -16.13
CA THR A 199 -28.37 3.94 -15.56
C THR A 199 -28.95 2.55 -15.82
N PHE A 200 -28.51 1.79 -16.84
CA PHE A 200 -28.96 0.39 -16.93
C PHE A 200 -28.20 -0.43 -15.90
N SER A 201 -28.85 -0.66 -14.77
CA SER A 201 -28.23 -1.31 -13.63
C SER A 201 -29.26 -2.25 -13.06
N ILE A 202 -29.06 -3.56 -13.23
CA ILE A 202 -30.04 -4.58 -12.83
C ILE A 202 -30.19 -4.48 -11.32
N GLU A 203 -31.23 -3.79 -10.88
CA GLU A 203 -31.48 -3.50 -9.47
C GLU A 203 -31.95 -4.78 -8.81
N GLY A 204 -31.13 -5.27 -7.88
CA GLY A 204 -31.60 -5.75 -6.59
C GLY A 204 -32.37 -7.07 -6.53
N ASN A 205 -32.44 -7.89 -7.58
CA ASN A 205 -33.27 -9.11 -7.55
C ASN A 205 -32.53 -10.44 -7.71
N LEU A 206 -31.22 -10.45 -7.96
CA LEU A 206 -30.46 -11.71 -7.96
C LEU A 206 -29.80 -11.96 -6.59
N THR A 207 -30.03 -13.14 -6.04
CA THR A 207 -29.22 -13.65 -4.93
C THR A 207 -27.79 -13.89 -5.42
N ILE A 208 -26.82 -13.86 -4.49
CA ILE A 208 -25.41 -14.19 -4.81
C ILE A 208 -25.32 -15.56 -5.51
N GLU A 209 -26.13 -16.52 -5.09
CA GLU A 209 -26.20 -17.85 -5.69
C GLU A 209 -26.67 -17.82 -7.15
N GLN A 210 -27.72 -17.05 -7.46
CA GLN A 210 -28.21 -16.90 -8.83
C GLN A 210 -27.15 -16.28 -9.73
N TYR A 211 -26.42 -15.29 -9.23
CA TYR A 211 -25.34 -14.68 -9.98
C TYR A 211 -24.15 -15.63 -10.18
N GLN A 212 -23.82 -16.44 -9.18
CA GLN A 212 -22.80 -17.49 -9.32
C GLN A 212 -23.17 -18.54 -10.38
N GLN A 213 -24.47 -18.83 -10.58
CA GLN A 213 -24.91 -19.69 -11.69
C GLN A 213 -24.67 -19.03 -13.06
N VAL A 214 -24.87 -17.71 -13.17
CA VAL A 214 -24.57 -16.95 -14.40
C VAL A 214 -23.06 -16.98 -14.70
N LEU A 215 -22.21 -16.87 -13.68
CA LEU A 215 -20.76 -16.94 -13.84
C LEU A 215 -20.26 -18.26 -14.45
N LEU A 216 -21.04 -19.35 -14.39
CA LEU A 216 -20.68 -20.62 -15.03
C LEU A 216 -20.74 -20.57 -16.57
N TYR A 217 -21.43 -19.57 -17.13
CA TYR A 217 -21.54 -19.36 -18.58
C TYR A 217 -20.46 -18.41 -19.12
N THR A 218 -19.62 -17.84 -18.24
CA THR A 218 -18.57 -16.90 -18.62
C THR A 218 -17.18 -17.52 -18.46
N THR A 219 -16.27 -17.07 -19.31
CA THR A 219 -14.84 -17.33 -19.21
C THR A 219 -14.18 -16.37 -18.22
N LYS A 220 -12.97 -16.70 -17.78
CA LYS A 220 -12.17 -15.82 -16.91
C LYS A 220 -11.86 -14.47 -17.57
N GLU A 221 -11.56 -14.48 -18.86
CA GLU A 221 -11.30 -13.28 -19.66
C GLU A 221 -12.53 -12.36 -19.74
N GLU A 222 -13.73 -12.93 -19.89
CA GLU A 222 -14.98 -12.15 -19.87
C GLU A 222 -15.23 -11.52 -18.48
N GLN A 223 -14.98 -12.28 -17.40
CA GLN A 223 -15.07 -11.76 -16.03
C GLN A 223 -14.06 -10.64 -15.78
N TYR A 224 -12.82 -10.81 -16.25
CA TYR A 224 -11.76 -9.80 -16.18
C TYR A 224 -12.20 -8.50 -16.85
N LYS A 225 -12.69 -8.58 -18.09
CA LYS A 225 -13.14 -7.42 -18.86
C LYS A 225 -14.28 -6.69 -18.14
N ALA A 226 -15.20 -7.42 -17.51
CA ALA A 226 -16.28 -6.82 -16.74
C ALA A 226 -15.77 -6.07 -15.49
N VAL A 227 -14.87 -6.67 -14.71
CA VAL A 227 -14.22 -6.02 -13.55
C VAL A 227 -13.46 -4.76 -13.98
N ARG A 228 -12.70 -4.85 -15.07
CA ARG A 228 -11.95 -3.73 -15.64
C ARG A 228 -12.88 -2.58 -16.08
N ARG A 229 -13.93 -2.88 -16.85
CA ARG A 229 -14.92 -1.89 -17.29
C ARG A 229 -15.62 -1.20 -16.13
N ALA A 230 -16.00 -1.96 -15.10
CA ALA A 230 -16.67 -1.42 -13.91
C ALA A 230 -15.80 -0.40 -13.18
N MET A 231 -14.51 -0.68 -12.98
CA MET A 231 -13.58 0.26 -12.35
C MET A 231 -13.35 1.48 -13.24
N ASP A 232 -13.14 1.29 -14.54
CA ASP A 232 -12.90 2.40 -15.47
C ASP A 232 -14.08 3.38 -15.49
N LEU A 233 -15.32 2.86 -15.48
CA LEU A 233 -16.55 3.67 -15.42
C LEU A 233 -16.62 4.53 -14.13
N VAL A 234 -16.41 3.89 -12.97
CA VAL A 234 -16.47 4.58 -11.67
C VAL A 234 -15.32 5.58 -11.53
N TYR A 235 -14.14 5.24 -12.04
CA TYR A 235 -12.96 6.10 -12.04
C TYR A 235 -13.16 7.33 -12.89
N GLU A 236 -13.65 7.22 -14.13
CA GLU A 236 -13.84 8.40 -14.99
C GLU A 236 -14.82 9.41 -14.39
N SER A 237 -15.87 8.93 -13.70
CA SER A 237 -16.83 9.80 -13.01
C SER A 237 -16.26 10.48 -11.75
N ASN A 238 -15.17 9.95 -11.17
CA ASN A 238 -14.61 10.39 -9.89
C ASN A 238 -13.09 10.63 -9.94
N LYS A 239 -12.55 10.91 -11.13
CA LYS A 239 -11.12 10.90 -11.43
C LYS A 239 -10.28 11.79 -10.52
N SER A 240 -10.80 12.96 -10.14
CA SER A 240 -10.08 13.92 -9.29
C SER A 240 -9.83 13.37 -7.89
N GLY A 241 -10.89 12.94 -7.18
CA GLY A 241 -10.81 12.42 -5.82
C GLY A 241 -10.19 11.02 -5.77
N LEU A 242 -10.69 10.11 -6.61
CA LEU A 242 -10.26 8.71 -6.59
C LEU A 242 -8.82 8.57 -7.10
N GLY A 243 -8.46 9.33 -8.14
CA GLY A 243 -7.09 9.35 -8.65
C GLY A 243 -6.08 9.99 -7.70
N ALA A 244 -6.46 10.98 -6.90
CA ALA A 244 -5.59 11.52 -5.85
C ALA A 244 -5.35 10.50 -4.73
N TYR A 245 -6.41 9.84 -4.28
CA TYR A 245 -6.35 8.78 -3.26
C TYR A 245 -5.44 7.61 -3.71
N LEU A 246 -5.70 7.03 -4.89
CA LEU A 246 -4.94 5.88 -5.40
C LEU A 246 -3.46 6.21 -5.64
N ARG A 247 -3.14 7.41 -6.16
CA ARG A 247 -1.74 7.85 -6.31
C ARG A 247 -1.04 8.01 -4.98
N THR A 248 -1.74 8.47 -3.95
CA THR A 248 -1.15 8.63 -2.61
C THR A 248 -0.70 7.29 -2.05
N ILE A 249 -1.51 6.24 -2.26
CA ILE A 249 -1.16 4.86 -1.89
C ILE A 249 0.08 4.39 -2.64
N TYR A 250 0.11 4.59 -3.97
CA TYR A 250 1.29 4.24 -4.77
C TYR A 250 2.56 4.92 -4.27
N TYR A 251 2.53 6.24 -4.06
CA TYR A 251 3.70 6.98 -3.60
C TYR A 251 4.10 6.62 -2.18
N LEU A 252 3.14 6.31 -1.31
CA LEU A 252 3.41 5.81 0.04
C LEU A 252 4.12 4.44 -0.02
N LEU A 253 3.62 3.49 -0.81
CA LEU A 253 4.26 2.18 -0.99
C LEU A 253 5.66 2.30 -1.61
N ASN A 254 5.79 3.14 -2.64
CA ASN A 254 7.08 3.38 -3.30
C ASN A 254 8.08 4.02 -2.34
N LEU A 255 7.63 4.94 -1.47
CA LEU A 255 8.46 5.52 -0.42
C LEU A 255 8.90 4.48 0.62
N ILE A 256 7.98 3.63 1.08
CA ILE A 256 8.32 2.60 2.05
C ILE A 256 9.40 1.65 1.49
N ARG A 257 9.43 1.42 0.17
CA ARG A 257 10.44 0.57 -0.48
C ARG A 257 11.87 1.05 -0.26
N SER A 258 12.10 2.36 -0.10
CA SER A 258 13.44 2.91 0.12
C SER A 258 13.92 2.86 1.57
N PHE A 259 13.07 2.42 2.52
CA PHE A 259 13.39 2.40 3.94
C PHE A 259 13.87 1.03 4.41
N ASP A 260 14.80 1.01 5.38
CA ASP A 260 15.29 -0.23 5.98
C ASP A 260 14.19 -0.98 6.76
N GLU A 261 13.30 -0.25 7.45
CA GLU A 261 12.18 -0.82 8.23
C GLU A 261 10.92 -1.13 7.37
N ARG A 262 11.06 -1.28 6.05
CA ARG A 262 9.94 -1.39 5.09
C ARG A 262 8.85 -2.38 5.48
N GLU A 263 9.23 -3.57 5.96
CA GLU A 263 8.27 -4.63 6.30
C GLU A 263 7.36 -4.22 7.48
N THR A 264 7.92 -3.53 8.45
CA THR A 264 7.18 -3.01 9.61
C THR A 264 6.24 -1.90 9.18
N LEU A 265 6.72 -0.97 8.34
CA LEU A 265 5.93 0.17 7.88
C LEU A 265 4.78 -0.25 6.95
N VAL A 266 4.99 -1.24 6.08
CA VAL A 266 3.93 -1.84 5.26
C VAL A 266 2.84 -2.46 6.13
N LYS A 267 3.20 -3.20 7.18
CA LYS A 267 2.22 -3.77 8.12
C LYS A 267 1.40 -2.69 8.83
N ILE A 268 2.06 -1.60 9.26
CA ILE A 268 1.38 -0.44 9.85
C ILE A 268 0.40 0.16 8.86
N PHE A 269 0.83 0.43 7.63
CA PHE A 269 -0.03 1.01 6.60
C PHE A 269 -1.22 0.10 6.27
N ARG A 270 -0.99 -1.20 6.05
CA ARG A 270 -2.04 -2.19 5.79
C ARG A 270 -3.11 -2.22 6.88
N ALA A 271 -2.71 -2.11 8.15
CA ALA A 271 -3.64 -2.06 9.27
C ALA A 271 -4.55 -0.82 9.28
N GLN A 272 -4.27 0.20 8.46
CA GLN A 272 -5.11 1.39 8.31
C GLN A 272 -6.15 1.29 7.19
N LEU A 273 -6.04 0.28 6.32
CA LEU A 273 -6.97 0.10 5.20
C LEU A 273 -8.29 -0.48 5.69
N SER A 274 -9.41 0.10 5.24
CA SER A 274 -10.74 -0.47 5.43
C SER A 274 -10.99 -1.64 4.48
N ARG A 275 -12.03 -2.43 4.77
CA ARG A 275 -12.50 -3.51 3.90
C ARG A 275 -12.83 -3.01 2.49
N GLU A 276 -13.55 -1.88 2.40
CA GLU A 276 -13.92 -1.24 1.14
C GLU A 276 -12.70 -0.71 0.37
N GLU A 277 -11.71 -0.18 1.08
CA GLU A 277 -10.46 0.29 0.47
C GLU A 277 -9.67 -0.88 -0.14
N LEU A 278 -9.64 -2.04 0.52
CA LEU A 278 -9.01 -3.25 -0.03
C LEU A 278 -9.70 -3.73 -1.32
N VAL A 279 -11.04 -3.76 -1.34
CA VAL A 279 -11.81 -4.12 -2.55
C VAL A 279 -11.56 -3.10 -3.66
N LEU A 280 -11.55 -1.81 -3.35
CA LEU A 280 -11.23 -0.76 -4.31
C LEU A 280 -9.82 -0.92 -4.89
N LEU A 281 -8.83 -1.22 -4.06
CA LEU A 281 -7.45 -1.47 -4.51
C LEU A 281 -7.38 -2.66 -5.47
N PHE A 282 -8.17 -3.71 -5.19
CA PHE A 282 -8.29 -4.86 -6.09
C PHE A 282 -8.85 -4.44 -7.45
N PHE A 283 -9.97 -3.71 -7.47
CA PHE A 283 -10.54 -3.17 -8.71
C PHE A 283 -9.56 -2.29 -9.47
N ASN A 284 -8.83 -1.43 -8.76
CA ASN A 284 -7.80 -0.59 -9.36
C ASN A 284 -6.70 -1.43 -10.02
N ALA A 285 -6.20 -2.46 -9.34
CA ALA A 285 -5.15 -3.34 -9.86
C ALA A 285 -5.57 -4.07 -11.15
N VAL A 286 -6.87 -4.33 -11.35
CA VAL A 286 -7.44 -4.95 -12.56
C VAL A 286 -7.79 -3.91 -13.66
N SER A 287 -7.84 -2.62 -13.32
CA SER A 287 -8.32 -1.56 -14.21
C SER A 287 -7.35 -1.20 -15.34
N SER A 288 -7.84 -0.51 -16.38
CA SER A 288 -6.95 0.08 -17.40
C SER A 288 -6.13 1.26 -16.88
N LYS A 289 -6.45 1.78 -15.69
CA LYS A 289 -5.82 2.95 -15.09
C LYS A 289 -4.63 2.61 -14.20
N SER A 290 -4.44 1.33 -13.89
CA SER A 290 -3.27 0.86 -13.15
C SER A 290 -2.15 0.44 -14.11
N ASN A 291 -0.91 0.54 -13.65
CA ASN A 291 0.26 0.12 -14.41
C ASN A 291 0.97 -1.04 -13.69
N ARG A 292 1.91 -1.70 -14.39
CA ARG A 292 2.63 -2.87 -13.86
C ARG A 292 3.34 -2.57 -12.54
N ASP A 293 3.99 -1.42 -12.43
CA ASP A 293 4.72 -1.02 -11.22
C ASP A 293 3.82 -0.91 -9.99
N VAL A 294 2.62 -0.34 -10.15
CA VAL A 294 1.62 -0.21 -9.08
C VAL A 294 1.16 -1.59 -8.63
N ILE A 295 0.91 -2.50 -9.58
CA ILE A 295 0.43 -3.86 -9.30
C ILE A 295 1.52 -4.66 -8.57
N HIS A 296 2.76 -4.64 -9.07
CA HIS A 296 3.90 -5.27 -8.41
C HIS A 296 4.09 -4.73 -7.00
N LEU A 297 4.03 -3.41 -6.79
CA LEU A 297 4.12 -2.82 -5.46
C LEU A 297 3.01 -3.31 -4.53
N MET A 298 1.77 -3.47 -5.02
CA MET A 298 0.67 -3.98 -4.19
C MET A 298 0.85 -5.46 -3.84
N VAL A 299 1.28 -6.28 -4.80
CA VAL A 299 1.48 -7.73 -4.62
C VAL A 299 2.70 -8.00 -3.72
N ASP A 300 3.84 -7.38 -4.00
CA ASP A 300 5.09 -7.58 -3.24
C ASP A 300 4.96 -7.18 -1.77
N ASN A 301 4.09 -6.21 -1.47
CA ASN A 301 3.80 -5.75 -0.11
C ASN A 301 2.59 -6.46 0.52
N ASP A 302 2.03 -7.47 -0.14
CA ASP A 302 0.92 -8.29 0.35
C ASP A 302 -0.29 -7.41 0.77
N MET A 303 -0.61 -6.41 -0.06
CA MET A 303 -1.63 -5.42 0.24
C MET A 303 -3.05 -5.99 0.26
N PHE A 304 -3.29 -7.11 -0.44
CA PHE A 304 -4.58 -7.81 -0.51
C PHE A 304 -4.80 -8.82 0.61
N ASN A 305 -3.90 -8.90 1.58
CA ASN A 305 -4.10 -9.74 2.75
C ASN A 305 -5.33 -9.27 3.54
N ASN A 306 -6.11 -10.22 4.06
CA ASN A 306 -7.43 -10.01 4.69
C ASN A 306 -8.53 -9.48 3.75
N LEU A 307 -8.32 -9.43 2.44
CA LEU A 307 -9.41 -9.23 1.49
C LEU A 307 -10.41 -10.38 1.63
N ASN A 308 -11.65 -10.06 2.02
CA ASN A 308 -12.67 -11.09 2.18
C ASN A 308 -13.17 -11.51 0.80
N LEU A 309 -13.01 -12.80 0.47
CA LEU A 309 -13.42 -13.34 -0.83
C LEU A 309 -14.93 -13.41 -1.02
N GLU A 310 -15.71 -13.25 0.05
CA GLU A 310 -17.16 -13.05 -0.04
C GLU A 310 -17.50 -11.70 -0.67
N ASP A 311 -16.62 -10.69 -0.54
CA ASP A 311 -16.78 -9.40 -1.24
C ASP A 311 -16.49 -9.52 -2.73
N LEU A 312 -15.76 -10.56 -3.13
CA LEU A 312 -15.40 -10.85 -4.52
C LEU A 312 -16.29 -11.95 -5.10
N TYR A 313 -17.59 -11.92 -4.78
CA TYR A 313 -18.57 -12.88 -5.28
C TYR A 313 -18.73 -12.87 -6.82
N PHE A 314 -18.17 -11.85 -7.48
CA PHE A 314 -18.12 -11.69 -8.92
C PHE A 314 -16.90 -12.30 -9.60
N VAL A 315 -16.03 -12.97 -8.85
CA VAL A 315 -14.97 -13.82 -9.39
C VAL A 315 -15.35 -15.27 -9.23
N SER A 316 -15.27 -16.03 -10.33
CA SER A 316 -15.52 -17.48 -10.32
C SER A 316 -14.54 -18.23 -9.41
N GLY A 317 -15.02 -19.28 -8.74
CA GLY A 317 -14.22 -20.13 -7.87
C GLY A 317 -15.05 -20.71 -6.72
N SER A 318 -14.91 -22.01 -6.50
CA SER A 318 -15.66 -22.75 -5.49
C SER A 318 -15.02 -22.69 -4.10
N THR A 319 -13.69 -22.51 -4.07
CA THR A 319 -12.88 -22.48 -2.84
C THR A 319 -12.13 -21.17 -2.69
N LYS A 320 -11.68 -20.90 -1.46
CA LYS A 320 -10.87 -19.73 -1.12
C LYS A 320 -9.62 -19.62 -2.00
N ASP A 321 -8.89 -20.72 -2.12
CA ASP A 321 -7.62 -20.77 -2.86
C ASP A 321 -7.84 -20.68 -4.38
N GLU A 322 -8.94 -21.24 -4.90
CA GLU A 322 -9.29 -21.14 -6.31
C GLU A 322 -9.69 -19.71 -6.69
N LYS A 323 -10.49 -19.03 -5.87
CA LYS A 323 -10.80 -17.61 -6.06
C LYS A 323 -9.54 -16.76 -6.02
N ILE A 324 -8.66 -16.99 -5.05
CA ILE A 324 -7.37 -16.29 -4.94
C ILE A 324 -6.52 -16.54 -6.19
N LYS A 325 -6.40 -17.78 -6.65
CA LYS A 325 -5.66 -18.12 -7.87
C LYS A 325 -6.27 -17.47 -9.11
N ASN A 326 -7.60 -17.45 -9.22
CA ASN A 326 -8.30 -16.81 -10.33
C ASN A 326 -8.11 -15.29 -10.30
N ILE A 327 -8.22 -14.67 -9.11
CA ILE A 327 -7.88 -13.26 -8.87
C ILE A 327 -6.45 -12.96 -9.31
N PHE A 328 -5.48 -13.79 -8.92
CA PHE A 328 -4.09 -13.54 -9.29
C PHE A 328 -3.83 -13.79 -10.78
N SER A 329 -4.48 -14.77 -11.40
CA SER A 329 -4.40 -14.95 -12.87
C SER A 329 -4.99 -13.76 -13.63
N LEU A 330 -5.94 -13.01 -13.05
CA LEU A 330 -6.41 -11.75 -13.65
C LEU A 330 -5.30 -10.70 -13.78
N PHE A 331 -4.27 -10.74 -12.93
CA PHE A 331 -3.13 -9.83 -13.07
C PHE A 331 -2.12 -10.31 -14.12
N ASP A 332 -2.10 -11.61 -14.41
CA ASP A 332 -1.17 -12.25 -15.36
C ASP A 332 -1.68 -12.24 -16.82
N GLU A 333 -3.00 -12.27 -17.05
CA GLU A 333 -3.61 -12.55 -18.37
C GLU A 333 -3.46 -11.43 -19.45
N GLU A 334 -3.04 -10.20 -19.11
CA GLU A 334 -2.80 -9.13 -20.09
C GLU A 334 -1.49 -8.32 -19.86
N GLN A 335 -0.50 -8.89 -19.15
CA GLN A 335 0.80 -8.23 -18.91
C GLN A 335 1.97 -8.81 -19.72
N ILE A 336 1.71 -9.30 -20.93
CA ILE A 336 2.75 -9.41 -21.99
C ILE A 336 2.64 -8.21 -22.90
#